data_AF-A0A6C0HR73-F1
#
_entry.id   AF-A0A6C0HR73-F1
#
_cell.length_a   1.000
_cell.length_b   1.000
_cell.length_c   1.000
_cell.angle_alpha   90.00
_cell.angle_beta   90.00
_cell.angle_gamma   90.00
#
_symmetry.space_group_name_H-M   'P 1'
#
loop_
_entity.id
_entity.type
_entity.pdbx_description
1 polymer ?
#
loop_
_entity_poly.entity_id
_entity_poly.type
_entity_poly.pdbx_seq_one_letter_code
_entity_poly.pdbx_strand_id
1 'polypeptide(L)'
;MALDPKVWGPHYWFFLHTVAMCYPHRPNTITKKKYYEFIHNIPMFIPIENIASYFSQLLDQYPVSPYLDSRDAFIRWMHFIHNKINQRLEKPSISLSKFYENYYEQYKPNDLKMREYYRMKSKIIYFVLVVVFIGAIYYFYDK
;
A
#
# COMPACT_ATOMS: atom_id res chain seq x y z
N MET A 1 -20.30 -14.44 -15.16
CA MET A 1 -18.88 -14.40 -14.73
C MET A 1 -18.79 -13.39 -13.61
N ALA A 2 -18.46 -13.81 -12.39
CA ALA A 2 -18.29 -12.87 -11.27
C ALA A 2 -16.93 -12.16 -11.39
N LEU A 3 -16.87 -10.85 -11.13
CA LEU A 3 -15.64 -10.06 -11.19
C LEU A 3 -14.74 -10.40 -9.98
N ASP A 4 -13.60 -11.07 -10.20
CA ASP A 4 -12.71 -11.50 -9.11
C ASP A 4 -12.16 -10.30 -8.31
N PRO A 5 -12.47 -10.18 -7.00
CA PRO A 5 -11.98 -9.09 -6.16
C PRO A 5 -10.47 -9.05 -5.97
N LYS A 6 -9.74 -10.14 -6.25
CA LYS A 6 -8.28 -10.14 -6.25
C LYS A 6 -7.69 -9.31 -7.39
N VAL A 7 -8.43 -9.14 -8.48
CA VAL A 7 -8.00 -8.36 -9.64
C VAL A 7 -8.20 -6.87 -9.39
N TRP A 8 -9.43 -6.44 -9.09
CA TRP A 8 -9.75 -5.01 -8.98
C TRP A 8 -9.48 -4.41 -7.59
N GLY A 9 -9.48 -5.22 -6.53
CA GLY A 9 -9.31 -4.76 -5.15
C GLY A 9 -8.02 -3.97 -4.90
N PRO A 10 -6.83 -4.47 -5.33
CA PRO A 10 -5.57 -3.73 -5.17
C PRO A 10 -5.59 -2.35 -5.86
N HIS A 11 -6.21 -2.24 -7.04
CA HIS A 11 -6.32 -0.97 -7.77
C HIS A 11 -7.27 0.01 -7.05
N TYR A 12 -8.37 -0.49 -6.50
CA TYR A 12 -9.29 0.31 -5.69
C TYR A 12 -8.59 0.89 -4.47
N TRP A 13 -7.87 0.04 -3.72
CA TRP A 13 -7.12 0.49 -2.56
C TRP A 13 -6.01 1.46 -2.91
N PHE A 14 -5.25 1.19 -3.98
CA PHE A 14 -4.23 2.12 -4.46
C PHE A 14 -4.82 3.50 -4.73
N PHE A 15 -5.92 3.57 -5.47
CA PHE A 15 -6.62 4.83 -5.74
C PHE A 15 -7.11 5.52 -4.47
N LEU A 16 -7.75 4.81 -3.54
CA LEU A 16 -8.22 5.38 -2.27
C LEU A 16 -7.08 5.93 -1.42
N HIS A 17 -5.94 5.23 -1.38
CA HIS A 17 -4.73 5.73 -0.71
C HIS A 17 -4.17 6.97 -1.43
N THR A 18 -4.18 7.01 -2.76
CA THR A 18 -3.81 8.23 -3.51
C THR A 18 -4.73 9.40 -3.16
N VAL A 19 -6.05 9.18 -3.09
CA VAL A 19 -7.01 10.20 -2.68
C VAL A 19 -6.69 10.73 -1.28
N ALA A 20 -6.33 9.86 -0.33
CA ALA A 20 -5.94 10.26 1.01
C ALA A 20 -4.61 11.03 1.03
N MET A 21 -3.61 10.58 0.27
CA MET A 21 -2.31 11.23 0.14
C MET A 21 -2.41 12.64 -0.48
N CYS A 22 -3.34 12.82 -1.41
CA CYS A 22 -3.61 14.10 -2.06
C CYS A 22 -4.55 15.03 -1.28
N TYR A 23 -5.15 14.58 -0.17
CA TYR A 23 -6.08 15.38 0.62
C TYR A 23 -5.44 16.70 1.09
N PRO A 24 -6.11 17.86 1.10
CA PRO A 24 -5.46 19.10 1.53
C PRO A 24 -4.96 19.05 2.98
N HIS A 25 -3.81 19.69 3.26
CA HIS A 25 -3.30 19.80 4.62
C HIS A 25 -4.24 20.59 5.54
N ARG A 26 -4.94 21.58 4.98
CA ARG A 26 -5.94 22.43 5.65
C ARG A 26 -7.24 22.42 4.85
N PRO A 27 -8.08 21.39 4.99
CA PRO A 27 -9.31 21.27 4.22
C PRO A 27 -10.39 22.23 4.74
N ASN A 28 -11.10 22.90 3.82
CA ASN A 28 -12.27 23.70 4.18
C ASN A 28 -13.53 22.82 4.31
N THR A 29 -14.62 23.39 4.81
CA THR A 29 -15.89 22.68 5.05
C THR A 29 -16.46 22.01 3.79
N ILE A 30 -16.30 22.65 2.62
CA ILE A 30 -16.78 22.08 1.35
C ILE A 30 -15.95 20.86 0.96
N THR A 31 -14.62 20.95 1.05
CA THR A 31 -13.71 19.83 0.81
C THR A 31 -14.02 18.67 1.76
N LYS A 32 -14.18 18.92 3.06
CA LYS A 32 -14.56 17.88 4.04
C LYS A 32 -15.86 17.18 3.64
N LYS A 33 -16.90 17.95 3.32
CA LYS A 33 -18.19 17.40 2.86
C LYS A 33 -18.02 16.54 1.61
N LYS A 34 -17.23 16.97 0.61
CA LYS A 34 -17.02 16.20 -0.63
C LYS A 34 -16.28 14.90 -0.40
N TYR A 35 -15.27 14.89 0.46
CA TYR A 35 -14.54 13.67 0.81
C TYR A 35 -15.39 12.73 1.67
N TYR A 36 -16.20 13.27 2.58
CA TYR A 36 -17.19 12.50 3.32
C TYR A 36 -18.19 11.80 2.38
N GLU A 37 -18.80 12.54 1.46
CA GLU A 37 -19.73 12.01 0.44
C GLU A 37 -19.05 10.94 -0.43
N PHE A 38 -17.82 11.21 -0.90
CA PHE A 38 -17.05 10.27 -1.68
C PHE A 38 -16.86 8.94 -0.95
N ILE A 39 -16.39 8.98 0.30
CA ILE A 39 -16.14 7.79 1.12
C ILE A 39 -17.44 7.03 1.43
N HIS A 40 -18.51 7.73 1.80
CA HIS A 40 -19.80 7.09 2.12
C HIS A 40 -20.46 6.45 0.90
N ASN A 41 -20.16 6.93 -0.30
CA ASN A 41 -20.70 6.37 -1.53
C ASN A 41 -19.84 5.23 -2.11
N ILE A 42 -18.64 4.96 -1.59
CA ILE A 42 -17.79 3.85 -2.08
C ILE A 42 -18.51 2.50 -2.16
N PRO A 43 -19.30 2.07 -1.15
CA PRO A 43 -20.06 0.82 -1.23
C PRO A 43 -20.92 0.68 -2.50
N MET A 44 -21.49 1.78 -3.02
CA MET A 44 -22.35 1.77 -4.22
C MET A 44 -21.59 1.35 -5.49
N PHE A 45 -20.27 1.48 -5.49
CA PHE A 45 -19.41 1.16 -6.63
C PHE A 45 -18.68 -0.18 -6.48
N ILE A 46 -18.91 -0.90 -5.39
CA ILE A 46 -18.33 -2.24 -5.16
C ILE A 46 -19.26 -3.27 -5.81
N PRO A 47 -18.79 -4.05 -6.80
CA PRO A 47 -19.66 -4.91 -7.61
C PRO A 47 -20.16 -6.17 -6.90
N ILE A 48 -19.66 -6.46 -5.70
CA ILE A 48 -19.98 -7.66 -4.94
C ILE A 48 -20.69 -7.25 -3.64
N GLU A 49 -21.97 -7.62 -3.53
CA GLU A 49 -22.87 -7.18 -2.47
C GLU A 49 -22.35 -7.43 -1.05
N ASN A 50 -21.80 -8.62 -0.79
CA ASN A 50 -21.28 -8.95 0.53
C ASN A 50 -20.05 -8.11 0.93
N ILE A 51 -19.21 -7.71 -0.04
CA ILE A 51 -18.08 -6.81 0.19
C ILE A 51 -18.59 -5.38 0.41
N ALA A 52 -19.54 -4.92 -0.40
CA ALA A 52 -20.15 -3.60 -0.30
C ALA A 52 -20.87 -3.41 1.06
N SER A 53 -21.68 -4.39 1.46
CA SER A 53 -22.39 -4.42 2.73
C SER A 53 -21.41 -4.37 3.91
N TYR A 54 -20.34 -5.14 3.86
CA TYR A 54 -19.33 -5.09 4.91
C TYR A 54 -18.58 -3.75 4.97
N PHE A 55 -18.23 -3.18 3.82
CA PHE A 55 -17.60 -1.87 3.79
C PHE A 55 -18.53 -0.81 4.42
N SER A 56 -19.84 -0.88 4.13
CA SER A 56 -20.84 -0.01 4.75
C SER A 56 -20.86 -0.15 6.28
N GLN A 57 -20.86 -1.38 6.79
CA GLN A 57 -20.78 -1.64 8.24
C GLN A 57 -19.50 -1.06 8.87
N LEU A 58 -18.37 -1.12 8.16
CA LEU A 58 -17.13 -0.49 8.64
C LEU A 58 -17.25 1.04 8.70
N LEU A 59 -17.93 1.66 7.74
CA LEU A 59 -18.18 3.10 7.77
C LEU A 59 -19.09 3.51 8.94
N ASP A 60 -20.11 2.70 9.24
CA ASP A 60 -20.99 2.93 10.39
C ASP A 60 -20.24 2.79 11.72
N GLN A 61 -19.39 1.76 11.83
CA GLN A 61 -18.60 1.50 13.04
C GLN A 61 -17.44 2.50 13.23
N TYR A 62 -16.86 2.96 12.13
CA TYR A 62 -15.67 3.81 12.10
C TYR A 62 -15.87 5.01 11.17
N PRO A 63 -16.74 5.97 11.52
CA PRO A 63 -17.07 7.09 10.65
C PRO A 63 -15.84 7.94 10.33
N VAL A 64 -15.72 8.37 9.07
CA VAL A 64 -14.56 9.15 8.59
C VAL A 64 -14.58 10.60 9.09
N SER A 65 -15.73 11.14 9.49
CA SER A 65 -15.91 12.58 9.81
C SER A 65 -14.85 13.17 10.76
N PRO A 66 -14.48 12.52 11.88
CA PRO A 66 -13.46 13.04 12.80
C PRO A 66 -12.05 13.07 12.22
N TYR A 67 -11.82 12.38 11.09
CA TYR A 67 -10.51 12.21 10.47
C TYR A 67 -10.32 13.10 9.24
N LEU A 68 -11.32 13.92 8.88
CA LEU A 68 -11.24 14.86 7.76
C LEU A 68 -10.70 16.24 8.15
N ASP A 69 -10.22 16.42 9.38
CA ASP A 69 -9.63 17.70 9.82
C ASP A 69 -8.20 17.92 9.30
N SER A 70 -7.48 16.85 8.93
CA SER A 70 -6.15 16.93 8.34
C SER A 70 -5.85 15.76 7.42
N ARG A 71 -4.88 15.96 6.51
CA ARG A 71 -4.32 14.90 5.66
C ARG A 71 -3.83 13.69 6.46
N ASP A 72 -3.04 13.92 7.51
CA ASP A 72 -2.47 12.82 8.30
C ASP A 72 -3.56 11.98 8.97
N ALA A 73 -4.58 12.64 9.56
CA ALA A 73 -5.71 11.94 10.16
C ALA A 73 -6.47 11.09 9.11
N PHE A 74 -6.70 11.63 7.92
CA PHE A 74 -7.41 10.91 6.86
C PHE A 74 -6.59 9.73 6.31
N ILE A 75 -5.28 9.89 6.12
CA ILE A 75 -4.38 8.79 5.73
C ILE A 75 -4.42 7.68 6.77
N ARG A 76 -4.34 8.01 8.07
CA ARG A 76 -4.38 7.03 9.16
C ARG A 76 -5.71 6.28 9.19
N TRP A 77 -6.82 6.98 8.99
CA TRP A 77 -8.14 6.36 8.91
C TRP A 77 -8.24 5.42 7.71
N MET A 78 -7.81 5.85 6.52
CA MET A 78 -7.82 5.00 5.31
C MET A 78 -6.97 3.74 5.49
N HIS A 79 -5.77 3.89 6.06
CA HIS A 79 -4.89 2.78 6.41
C HIS A 79 -5.53 1.83 7.43
N PHE A 80 -6.19 2.37 8.46
CA PHE A 80 -6.89 1.59 9.48
C PHE A 80 -8.03 0.77 8.87
N ILE A 81 -8.89 1.36 8.03
CA ILE A 81 -9.97 0.65 7.33
C ILE A 81 -9.42 -0.44 6.42
N HIS A 82 -8.35 -0.17 5.68
CA HIS A 82 -7.70 -1.18 4.84
C HIS A 82 -7.18 -2.36 5.67
N ASN A 83 -6.60 -2.10 6.86
CA ASN A 83 -6.18 -3.18 7.76
C ASN A 83 -7.35 -3.97 8.37
N LYS A 84 -8.52 -3.36 8.61
CA LYS A 84 -9.73 -4.10 9.02
C LYS A 84 -10.17 -5.09 7.94
N ILE A 85 -10.07 -4.69 6.68
CA ILE A 85 -10.34 -5.57 5.54
C ILE A 85 -9.29 -6.68 5.46
N ASN A 86 -8.00 -6.37 5.66
CA ASN A 86 -6.94 -7.38 5.72
C ASN A 86 -7.21 -8.41 6.82
N GLN A 87 -7.57 -7.96 8.03
CA GLN A 87 -7.91 -8.84 9.15
C GLN A 87 -9.08 -9.79 8.81
N ARG A 88 -10.16 -9.28 8.19
CA ARG A 88 -11.28 -10.12 7.73
C ARG A 88 -10.86 -11.14 6.68
N LEU A 89 -9.88 -10.81 5.86
CA LEU A 89 -9.33 -11.69 4.83
C LEU A 89 -8.17 -12.56 5.34
N GLU A 90 -7.92 -12.58 6.66
CA GLU A 90 -6.82 -13.31 7.30
C GLU A 90 -5.43 -12.93 6.75
N LYS A 91 -5.29 -11.70 6.27
CA LYS A 91 -4.02 -11.12 5.82
C LYS A 91 -3.33 -10.39 6.98
N PRO A 92 -2.00 -10.36 6.99
CA PRO A 92 -1.26 -9.62 8.01
C PRO A 92 -1.57 -8.11 7.94
N SER A 93 -1.74 -7.50 9.10
CA SER A 93 -1.81 -6.04 9.21
C SER A 93 -0.48 -5.42 8.82
N ILE A 94 -0.54 -4.30 8.10
CA ILE A 94 0.64 -3.54 7.69
C ILE A 94 0.84 -2.37 8.67
N SER A 95 2.08 -2.10 9.07
CA SER A 95 2.39 -0.92 9.88
C SER A 95 2.35 0.34 9.02
N LEU A 96 2.07 1.50 9.61
CA LEU A 96 1.98 2.75 8.85
C LEU A 96 3.30 3.10 8.14
N SER A 97 4.45 2.85 8.79
CA SER A 97 5.78 3.03 8.16
C SER A 97 5.93 2.14 6.93
N LYS A 98 5.56 0.85 7.07
CA LYS A 98 5.68 -0.09 5.96
C LYS A 98 4.72 0.23 4.82
N PHE A 99 3.52 0.72 5.15
CA PHE A 99 2.58 1.23 4.18
C PHE A 99 3.19 2.37 3.36
N TYR A 100 3.79 3.38 4.00
CA TYR A 100 4.43 4.49 3.31
C TYR A 100 5.55 4.02 2.38
N GLU A 101 6.46 3.16 2.87
CA GLU A 101 7.51 2.56 2.05
C GLU A 101 6.93 1.86 0.81
N ASN A 102 5.97 0.96 1.01
CA ASN A 102 5.37 0.18 -0.07
C ASN A 102 4.64 1.07 -1.08
N TYR A 103 3.93 2.10 -0.61
CA TYR A 103 3.20 3.02 -1.46
C TYR A 103 4.16 3.82 -2.35
N TYR A 104 5.19 4.45 -1.78
CA TYR A 104 6.15 5.24 -2.55
C TYR A 104 7.02 4.38 -3.48
N GLU A 105 7.27 3.11 -3.14
CA GLU A 105 7.93 2.16 -4.02
C GLU A 105 7.16 1.94 -5.35
N GLN A 106 5.82 2.04 -5.32
CA GLN A 106 5.01 1.94 -6.55
C GLN A 106 5.27 3.12 -7.50
N TYR A 107 5.55 4.31 -6.97
CA TYR A 107 5.78 5.53 -7.74
C TYR A 107 7.23 5.72 -8.18
N LYS A 108 8.16 4.87 -7.75
CA LYS A 108 9.55 4.94 -8.20
C LYS A 108 9.62 4.78 -9.74
N PRO A 109 10.25 5.72 -10.46
CA PRO A 109 10.51 5.61 -11.89
C PRO A 109 11.25 4.31 -12.26
N ASN A 110 10.94 3.78 -13.45
CA ASN A 110 11.51 2.52 -13.92
C ASN A 110 13.04 2.62 -14.11
N ASP A 111 13.57 3.76 -14.54
CA ASP A 111 15.01 4.00 -14.67
C ASP A 111 15.73 3.89 -13.32
N LEU A 112 15.15 4.42 -12.24
CA LEU A 112 15.69 4.28 -10.89
C LEU A 112 15.63 2.83 -10.41
N LYS A 113 14.49 2.13 -10.63
CA LYS A 113 14.35 0.69 -10.31
C LYS A 113 15.39 -0.15 -11.05
N MET A 114 15.60 0.12 -12.34
CA MET A 114 16.60 -0.57 -13.15
C MET A 114 18.03 -0.27 -12.65
N ARG A 115 18.34 0.99 -12.33
CA ARG A 115 19.63 1.38 -11.77
C ARG A 115 19.92 0.67 -10.44
N GLU A 116 18.94 0.61 -9.53
CA GLU A 116 19.04 -0.11 -8.26
C GLU A 116 19.25 -1.62 -8.50
N TYR A 117 18.50 -2.21 -9.43
CA TYR A 117 18.63 -3.60 -9.84
C TYR A 117 20.04 -3.92 -10.36
N TYR A 118 20.55 -3.14 -11.33
CA TYR A 118 21.88 -3.38 -11.90
C TYR A 118 23.00 -3.16 -10.87
N ARG A 119 22.85 -2.17 -9.99
CA ARG A 119 23.78 -1.94 -8.87
C ARG A 119 23.81 -3.14 -7.91
N MET A 120 22.64 -3.67 -7.56
CA MET A 120 22.54 -4.84 -6.68
C MET A 120 23.09 -6.11 -7.37
N LYS A 121 22.76 -6.32 -8.64
CA LYS A 121 23.30 -7.42 -9.45
C LYS A 121 24.83 -7.38 -9.52
N SER A 122 25.41 -6.20 -9.75
CA SER A 122 26.87 -6.01 -9.77
C SER A 122 27.50 -6.36 -8.42
N LYS A 123 26.90 -5.93 -7.30
CA LYS A 123 27.38 -6.29 -5.94
C LYS A 123 27.32 -7.79 -5.69
N ILE A 124 26.24 -8.45 -6.12
CA ILE A 124 26.08 -9.91 -5.98
C ILE A 124 27.15 -10.64 -6.80
N ILE A 125 27.37 -10.24 -8.05
CA ILE A 125 28.41 -10.82 -8.91
C ILE A 125 29.79 -10.67 -8.25
N TYR A 126 30.12 -9.47 -7.76
CA TYR A 126 31.37 -9.22 -7.07
C TYR A 126 31.53 -10.09 -5.81
N PHE A 127 30.47 -10.20 -4.99
CA PHE A 127 30.48 -11.05 -3.79
C PHE A 127 30.73 -12.52 -4.13
N VAL A 128 30.06 -13.05 -5.16
CA VAL A 128 30.28 -14.43 -5.63
C VAL A 128 31.72 -14.64 -6.09
N LEU A 129 32.29 -13.70 -6.86
CA LEU A 129 33.69 -13.77 -7.31
C LEU A 129 34.66 -13.79 -6.13
N VAL A 130 34.44 -12.97 -5.11
CA VAL A 130 35.27 -12.96 -3.88
C VAL A 130 35.17 -14.29 -3.13
N VAL A 131 33.97 -14.84 -2.96
CA VAL A 131 33.77 -16.14 -2.29
C VAL A 131 34.47 -17.26 -3.07
N VAL A 132 34.34 -17.29 -4.39
CA VAL A 132 35.02 -18.27 -5.25
C VAL A 132 36.55 -18.13 -5.14
N PHE A 133 37.06 -16.90 -5.13
CA PHE A 133 38.50 -16.65 -5.01
C PHE A 133 39.06 -17.08 -3.65
N ILE A 134 38.36 -16.78 -2.55
CA ILE A 134 38.72 -17.24 -1.20
C ILE A 134 38.68 -18.77 -1.12
N GLY A 135 37.64 -19.40 -1.68
CA GLY A 135 37.53 -20.85 -1.74
C GLY A 135 38.67 -21.50 -2.52
N ALA A 136 39.08 -20.89 -3.64
CA ALA A 136 40.23 -21.34 -4.41
C ALA A 136 41.54 -21.21 -3.62
N ILE A 137 41.78 -20.08 -2.95
CA ILE A 137 42.96 -19.90 -2.08
C ILE A 137 43.01 -20.99 -1.01
N TYR A 138 41.89 -21.22 -0.32
CA TYR A 138 41.82 -22.26 0.71
C TYR A 138 42.13 -23.66 0.15
N TYR A 139 41.53 -24.01 -0.99
CA TYR A 139 41.80 -25.28 -1.68
C TYR A 139 43.26 -25.48 -2.06
N PHE A 140 43.95 -24.43 -2.51
CA PHE A 140 45.36 -24.49 -2.87
C PHE A 140 46.32 -24.37 -1.68
N TYR A 141 45.84 -23.89 -0.52
CA TYR A 141 46.64 -23.79 0.71
C TYR A 141 46.63 -25.09 1.53
N ASP A 142 45.49 -25.81 1.54
CA ASP A 142 45.33 -27.09 2.25
C ASP A 142 45.92 -28.30 1.50
N LYS A 143 46.43 -28.08 0.27
CA LYS A 143 47.00 -29.10 -0.61
C LYS A 143 48.51 -28.93 -0.74
#